data_AF-A0A8J2JWQ4-F1
#
_entry.id   AF-A0A8J2JWQ4-F1
#
_cell.length_a   1.000
_cell.length_b   1.000
_cell.length_c   1.000
_cell.angle_alpha   90.00
_cell.angle_beta   90.00
_cell.angle_gamma   90.00
#
_symmetry.space_group_name_H-M   'P 1'
#
loop_
_entity.id
_entity.type
_entity.pdbx_description
1 polymer ?
#
loop_
_entity_poly.entity_id
_entity_poly.type
_entity_poly.pdbx_seq_one_letter_code
_entity_poly.pdbx_strand_id
1 'polypeptide(L)'
;LRSLDKNMDVPIKSLEQSDPHQTFTLLTESSLMTGENYELYITFVGNMLDKRVGLYSFVYPDASEPRMRMAAGSQFQPFHAREAFPCFDEPQYRSEFQVGIGRLEKYQSFSNTKINETVPCSKPGWVWDMYEWSPAMPANLVNVVVVDGYSCEEADAAIVPGKKIQVWAPKPLIDQKAGVYAAMLTAHMIKYFQDYFDFPYVLSKLDSLLVWQTDGPAMEHWGSITYGLG
;
A
#
# COMPACT_ATOMS: atom_id res chain seq x y z
N LEU A 1 24.74 -7.01 0.54
CA LEU A 1 24.01 -8.02 -0.26
C LEU A 1 24.36 -9.37 0.33
N ARG A 2 23.40 -10.26 0.53
CA ARG A 2 23.66 -11.59 1.11
C ARG A 2 23.23 -12.67 0.12
N SER A 3 24.08 -13.65 -0.15
CA SER A 3 23.69 -14.88 -0.85
C SER A 3 22.91 -15.76 0.12
N LEU A 4 21.68 -16.10 -0.25
CA LEU A 4 20.85 -16.98 0.57
C LEU A 4 21.28 -18.44 0.44
N ASP A 5 21.68 -18.87 -0.77
CA ASP A 5 22.12 -20.25 -1.03
C ASP A 5 23.45 -20.59 -0.37
N LYS A 6 24.41 -19.65 -0.37
CA LYS A 6 25.72 -19.83 0.27
C LYS A 6 25.76 -19.35 1.72
N ASN A 7 24.71 -18.66 2.16
CA ASN A 7 24.64 -18.01 3.46
C ASN A 7 25.86 -17.11 3.76
N MET A 8 26.26 -16.31 2.77
CA MET A 8 27.46 -15.47 2.81
C MET A 8 27.16 -14.06 2.33
N ASP A 9 27.84 -13.08 2.92
CA ASP A 9 27.78 -11.70 2.44
C ASP A 9 28.59 -11.53 1.16
N VAL A 10 28.01 -10.81 0.22
CA VAL A 10 28.65 -10.34 -1.01
C VAL A 10 28.97 -8.85 -0.80
N PRO A 11 30.26 -8.49 -0.66
CA PRO A 11 30.66 -7.09 -0.48
C PRO A 11 30.23 -6.22 -1.65
N ILE A 12 29.71 -5.03 -1.32
CA ILE A 12 29.36 -3.99 -2.28
C ILE A 12 30.57 -3.07 -2.39
N LYS A 13 31.18 -3.02 -3.58
CA LYS A 13 32.33 -2.20 -3.93
C LYS A 13 31.97 -0.72 -4.02
N SER A 14 30.85 -0.39 -4.67
CA SER A 14 30.37 0.98 -4.80
C SER A 14 28.86 1.03 -5.06
N LEU A 15 28.28 2.19 -4.75
CA LEU A 15 26.91 2.56 -5.07
C LEU A 15 26.96 3.81 -5.96
N GLU A 16 26.34 3.75 -7.12
CA GLU A 16 26.26 4.87 -8.07
C GLU A 16 24.79 5.25 -8.29
N GLN A 17 24.48 6.54 -8.23
CA GLN A 17 23.15 7.07 -8.49
C GLN A 17 23.14 7.80 -9.84
N SER A 18 22.09 7.59 -10.63
CA SER A 18 21.87 8.35 -11.86
C SER A 18 20.54 9.07 -11.79
N ASP A 19 20.56 10.37 -11.50
CA ASP A 19 19.35 11.19 -11.47
C ASP A 19 18.59 11.24 -12.80
N PRO A 20 19.25 11.36 -13.98
CA PRO A 20 18.54 11.37 -15.26
C PRO A 20 17.77 10.08 -15.56
N HIS A 21 18.26 8.95 -15.05
CA HIS A 21 17.64 7.64 -15.26
C HIS A 21 16.81 7.16 -14.06
N GLN A 22 16.90 7.88 -12.93
CA GLN A 22 16.32 7.51 -11.63
C GLN A 22 16.69 6.08 -11.21
N THR A 23 17.97 5.73 -11.32
CA THR A 23 18.48 4.39 -11.00
C THR A 23 19.57 4.44 -9.93
N PHE A 24 19.67 3.35 -9.18
CA PHE A 24 20.80 3.03 -8.30
C PHE A 24 21.50 1.78 -8.82
N THR A 25 22.82 1.87 -9.00
CA THR A 25 23.68 0.77 -9.43
C THR A 25 24.55 0.32 -8.28
N LEU A 26 24.42 -0.96 -7.90
CA LEU A 26 25.24 -1.61 -6.89
C LEU A 26 26.32 -2.43 -7.58
N LEU A 27 27.59 -2.01 -7.47
CA LEU A 27 28.71 -2.80 -7.94
C LEU A 27 29.19 -3.71 -6.81
N THR A 28 29.21 -5.02 -7.05
CA THR A 28 29.73 -6.01 -6.11
C THR A 28 31.22 -6.26 -6.35
N GLU A 29 31.95 -6.69 -5.31
CA GLU A 29 33.37 -7.06 -5.46
C GLU A 29 33.59 -8.33 -6.28
N SER A 30 32.58 -9.19 -6.34
CA SER A 30 32.58 -10.43 -7.11
C SER A 30 31.31 -10.53 -7.95
N SER A 31 31.39 -11.28 -9.06
CA SER A 31 30.24 -11.54 -9.93
C SER A 31 29.18 -12.34 -9.18
N LEU A 32 27.91 -11.95 -9.36
CA LEU A 32 26.78 -12.75 -8.90
C LEU A 32 26.62 -14.00 -9.78
N MET A 33 26.27 -15.11 -9.16
CA MET A 33 26.11 -16.39 -9.85
C MET A 33 24.69 -16.53 -10.39
N THR A 34 24.57 -16.97 -11.63
CA THR A 34 23.27 -17.26 -12.25
C THR A 34 22.55 -18.38 -11.49
N GLY A 35 21.27 -18.16 -11.18
CA GLY A 35 20.42 -19.14 -10.49
C GLY A 35 20.52 -19.12 -8.97
N GLU A 36 21.36 -18.28 -8.38
CA GLU A 36 21.40 -18.05 -6.93
C GLU A 36 20.45 -16.93 -6.51
N ASN A 37 19.92 -17.04 -5.29
CA ASN A 37 19.09 -16.06 -4.63
C ASN A 37 19.94 -15.15 -3.75
N TYR A 38 19.64 -13.86 -3.83
CA TYR A 38 20.31 -12.84 -3.04
C TYR A 38 19.30 -11.94 -2.34
N GLU A 39 19.63 -11.57 -1.12
CA GLU A 39 18.86 -10.62 -0.31
C GLU A 39 19.61 -9.28 -0.24
N LEU A 40 18.93 -8.22 -0.65
CA LEU A 40 19.42 -6.85 -0.62
C LEU A 40 18.62 -6.06 0.42
N TYR A 41 19.31 -5.69 1.50
CA TYR A 41 18.75 -4.81 2.53
C TYR A 41 19.21 -3.38 2.29
N ILE A 42 18.27 -2.43 2.21
CA ILE A 42 18.55 -1.01 2.02
C ILE A 42 17.77 -0.21 3.07
N THR A 43 18.49 0.59 3.85
CA THR A 43 17.89 1.63 4.70
C THR A 43 17.91 2.94 3.95
N PHE A 44 16.77 3.62 3.86
CA PHE A 44 16.64 4.90 3.17
C PHE A 44 15.71 5.84 3.95
N VAL A 45 15.78 7.12 3.60
CA VAL A 45 14.89 8.17 4.10
C VAL A 45 14.49 9.04 2.92
N GLY A 46 13.20 9.35 2.84
CA GLY A 46 12.63 10.26 1.85
C GLY A 46 11.73 11.26 2.55
N ASN A 47 11.55 12.42 1.92
CA ASN A 47 10.53 13.37 2.35
C ASN A 47 9.23 13.06 1.62
N MET A 48 8.11 13.05 2.35
CA MET A 48 6.80 13.09 1.69
C MET A 48 6.69 14.41 0.93
N LEU A 49 6.50 14.33 -0.38
CA LEU A 49 6.38 15.50 -1.22
C LEU A 49 4.95 16.04 -1.16
N ASP A 50 4.77 17.36 -1.26
CA ASP A 50 3.47 17.98 -1.51
C ASP A 50 3.14 17.90 -3.02
N LYS A 51 3.16 16.66 -3.53
CA LYS A 51 2.86 16.28 -4.90
C LYS A 51 2.05 14.99 -4.81
N ARG A 52 0.93 14.86 -5.51
CA ARG A 52 -0.02 13.74 -5.37
C ARG A 52 0.48 12.41 -5.99
N VAL A 53 1.79 12.24 -6.07
CA VAL A 53 2.51 11.09 -6.65
C VAL A 53 3.57 10.61 -5.67
N GLY A 54 4.00 9.37 -5.82
CA GLY A 54 4.91 8.74 -4.87
C GLY A 54 4.22 8.53 -3.53
N LEU A 55 4.97 8.65 -2.43
CA LEU A 55 4.43 8.70 -1.08
C LEU A 55 4.32 10.17 -0.65
N TYR A 56 3.09 10.63 -0.43
CA TYR A 56 2.80 12.04 -0.18
C TYR A 56 1.96 12.22 1.09
N SER A 57 2.06 13.40 1.67
CA SER A 57 1.20 13.83 2.76
C SER A 57 0.12 14.76 2.24
N PHE A 58 -1.07 14.67 2.82
CA PHE A 58 -2.17 15.57 2.53
C PHE A 58 -2.90 15.95 3.82
N VAL A 59 -3.76 16.96 3.73
CA VAL A 59 -4.61 17.40 4.84
C VAL A 59 -6.08 17.34 4.46
N TYR A 60 -6.94 17.04 5.42
CA TYR A 60 -8.40 17.02 5.24
C TYR A 60 -9.09 17.60 6.48
N PRO A 61 -10.29 18.18 6.33
CA PRO A 61 -11.01 18.75 7.45
C PRO A 61 -11.42 17.64 8.42
N ASP A 62 -11.18 17.90 9.70
CA ASP A 62 -11.82 17.13 10.75
C ASP A 62 -13.32 17.43 10.75
N ALA A 63 -14.13 16.39 10.67
CA ALA A 63 -15.57 16.55 10.65
C ALA A 63 -16.16 16.85 12.04
N SER A 64 -15.36 16.70 13.11
CA SER A 64 -15.77 16.95 14.52
C SER A 64 -15.20 18.24 15.12
N GLU A 65 -14.12 18.79 14.55
CA GLU A 65 -13.43 19.96 15.06
C GLU A 65 -13.02 20.90 13.91
N PRO A 66 -12.87 22.22 14.12
CA PRO A 66 -12.38 23.14 13.11
C PRO A 66 -10.84 23.03 12.95
N ARG A 67 -10.33 21.81 12.77
CA ARG A 67 -8.90 21.51 12.58
C ARG A 67 -8.71 20.69 11.31
N MET A 68 -7.53 20.80 10.73
CA MET A 68 -7.10 19.93 9.64
C MET A 68 -6.38 18.72 10.22
N ARG A 69 -6.72 17.52 9.77
CA ARG A 69 -5.98 16.28 10.04
C ARG A 69 -4.97 16.08 8.94
N MET A 70 -3.75 15.68 9.32
CA MET A 70 -2.73 15.25 8.37
C MET A 70 -2.91 13.77 8.08
N ALA A 71 -2.60 13.34 6.86
CA ALA A 71 -2.59 11.95 6.45
C ALA A 71 -1.48 11.72 5.43
N ALA A 72 -1.22 10.45 5.13
CA ALA A 72 -0.33 10.02 4.07
C ALA A 72 -1.05 9.09 3.10
N GLY A 73 -0.69 9.14 1.83
CA GLY A 73 -1.21 8.29 0.78
C GLY A 73 -0.13 7.98 -0.26
N SER A 74 -0.34 6.91 -1.02
CA SER A 74 0.50 6.53 -2.14
C SER A 74 -0.22 6.67 -3.46
N GLN A 75 0.52 7.10 -4.48
CA GLN A 75 0.11 7.07 -5.88
C GLN A 75 1.36 6.74 -6.71
N PHE A 76 1.55 5.44 -6.96
CA PHE A 76 2.77 4.96 -7.61
C PHE A 76 2.65 4.79 -9.12
N GLN A 77 1.43 4.76 -9.66
CA GLN A 77 1.25 4.69 -11.09
C GLN A 77 1.61 6.04 -11.74
N PRO A 78 2.37 6.05 -12.85
CA PRO A 78 2.91 4.86 -13.52
C PRO A 78 4.28 4.37 -13.02
N PHE A 79 5.18 5.26 -12.57
CA PHE A 79 6.58 4.92 -12.23
C PHE A 79 7.09 5.67 -10.98
N HIS A 80 6.21 5.89 -10.01
CA HIS A 80 6.52 6.64 -8.79
C HIS A 80 6.74 5.74 -7.56
N ALA A 81 6.71 4.41 -7.71
CA ALA A 81 7.04 3.50 -6.59
C ALA A 81 8.50 3.71 -6.15
N ARG A 82 9.40 3.94 -7.12
CA ARG A 82 10.82 4.26 -6.88
C ARG A 82 11.05 5.52 -6.04
N GLU A 83 10.09 6.43 -5.96
CA GLU A 83 10.18 7.63 -5.12
C GLU A 83 9.87 7.32 -3.63
N ALA A 84 9.17 6.21 -3.38
CA ALA A 84 8.81 5.77 -2.04
C ALA A 84 9.75 4.69 -1.49
N PHE A 85 10.22 3.76 -2.34
CA PHE A 85 11.17 2.72 -1.96
C PHE A 85 11.99 2.22 -3.17
N PRO A 86 13.28 1.83 -2.98
CA PRO A 86 14.07 1.25 -4.06
C PRO A 86 13.46 -0.06 -4.57
N CYS A 87 13.15 -0.11 -5.86
CA CYS A 87 12.54 -1.28 -6.49
C CYS A 87 12.80 -1.33 -8.01
N PHE A 88 12.51 -2.49 -8.62
CA PHE A 88 12.45 -2.64 -10.06
C PHE A 88 11.08 -2.13 -10.56
N ASP A 89 10.99 -0.82 -10.75
CA ASP A 89 9.73 -0.11 -10.99
C ASP A 89 9.32 -0.13 -12.48
N GLU A 90 9.15 -1.34 -13.01
CA GLU A 90 8.53 -1.61 -14.31
C GLU A 90 7.45 -2.70 -14.16
N PRO A 91 6.28 -2.59 -14.83
CA PRO A 91 5.16 -3.50 -14.60
C PRO A 91 5.43 -4.99 -14.85
N GLN A 92 6.43 -5.30 -15.67
CA GLN A 92 6.84 -6.67 -15.98
C GLN A 92 7.55 -7.38 -14.81
N TYR A 93 8.16 -6.62 -13.90
CA TYR A 93 8.82 -7.16 -12.72
C TYR A 93 7.82 -7.30 -11.57
N ARG A 94 7.12 -8.43 -11.56
CA ARG A 94 6.14 -8.74 -10.51
C ARG A 94 6.81 -9.44 -9.33
N SER A 95 6.50 -9.00 -8.13
CA SER A 95 7.03 -9.55 -6.87
C SER A 95 5.94 -9.65 -5.82
N GLU A 96 6.15 -10.49 -4.83
CA GLU A 96 5.36 -10.50 -3.60
C GLU A 96 5.87 -9.39 -2.67
N PHE A 97 4.97 -8.68 -2.00
CA PHE A 97 5.32 -7.60 -1.09
C PHE A 97 4.77 -7.86 0.31
N GLN A 98 5.63 -7.74 1.30
CA GLN A 98 5.23 -7.62 2.70
C GLN A 98 5.45 -6.18 3.15
N VAL A 99 4.37 -5.49 3.50
CA VAL A 99 4.42 -4.07 3.87
C VAL A 99 4.37 -3.93 5.38
N GLY A 100 5.28 -3.13 5.94
CA GLY A 100 5.25 -2.70 7.34
C GLY A 100 5.02 -1.20 7.42
N ILE A 101 4.02 -0.76 8.19
CA ILE A 101 3.71 0.68 8.34
C ILE A 101 3.85 1.08 9.80
N GLY A 102 4.82 1.96 10.07
CA GLY A 102 4.99 2.60 11.37
C GLY A 102 4.07 3.80 11.48
N ARG A 103 3.18 3.81 12.48
CA ARG A 103 2.24 4.93 12.71
C ARG A 103 2.05 5.21 14.20
N LEU A 104 1.55 6.40 14.49
CA LEU A 104 1.01 6.73 15.82
C LEU A 104 -0.26 5.91 16.08
N GLU A 105 -0.47 5.48 17.33
CA GLU A 105 -1.60 4.61 17.73
C GLU A 105 -2.97 5.16 17.34
N LYS A 106 -3.14 6.48 17.34
CA LYS A 106 -4.40 7.15 16.97
C LYS A 106 -4.76 7.05 15.48
N TYR A 107 -3.79 6.80 14.62
CA TYR A 107 -4.01 6.65 13.18
C TYR A 107 -4.39 5.21 12.84
N GLN A 108 -5.02 5.00 11.69
CA GLN A 108 -5.21 3.70 11.05
C GLN A 108 -4.32 3.65 9.80
N SER A 109 -3.76 2.49 9.50
CA SER A 109 -3.04 2.26 8.26
C SER A 109 -3.81 1.33 7.34
N PHE A 110 -3.59 1.44 6.04
CA PHE A 110 -4.13 0.54 5.01
C PHE A 110 -3.05 0.19 3.99
N SER A 111 -3.05 -1.06 3.54
CA SER A 111 -2.24 -1.57 2.45
C SER A 111 -3.01 -2.66 1.67
N ASN A 112 -2.36 -3.33 0.73
CA ASN A 112 -2.99 -4.28 -0.21
C ASN A 112 -3.66 -5.47 0.48
N THR A 113 -3.03 -6.02 1.51
CA THR A 113 -3.48 -7.22 2.24
C THR A 113 -4.04 -6.83 3.62
N LYS A 114 -4.48 -7.82 4.41
CA LYS A 114 -4.90 -7.57 5.80
C LYS A 114 -3.67 -7.49 6.72
N ILE A 115 -3.82 -6.81 7.85
CA ILE A 115 -2.82 -6.81 8.92
C ILE A 115 -2.69 -8.23 9.48
N ASN A 116 -1.46 -8.75 9.53
CA ASN A 116 -1.11 -9.98 10.22
C ASN A 116 -0.95 -9.74 11.72
N GLU A 117 -0.18 -8.71 12.08
CA GLU A 117 0.07 -8.33 13.46
C GLU A 117 0.35 -6.82 13.62
N THR A 118 0.02 -6.27 14.78
CA THR A 118 0.43 -4.93 15.20
C THR A 118 1.38 -5.06 16.39
N VAL A 119 2.62 -4.59 16.23
CA VAL A 119 3.66 -4.73 17.27
C VAL A 119 4.14 -3.38 17.79
N PRO A 120 4.56 -3.28 19.07
CA PRO A 120 5.10 -2.04 19.62
C PRO A 120 6.33 -1.54 18.86
N CYS A 121 6.44 -0.23 18.66
CA CYS A 121 7.66 0.39 18.18
C CYS A 121 8.55 0.83 19.35
N SER A 122 9.85 1.02 19.10
CA SER A 122 10.79 1.57 20.09
C SER A 122 10.46 3.01 20.50
N LYS A 123 9.67 3.73 19.69
CA LYS A 123 9.23 5.10 19.94
C LYS A 123 7.87 5.11 20.68
N PRO A 124 7.74 5.79 21.84
CA PRO A 124 6.49 5.85 22.59
C PRO A 124 5.30 6.35 21.76
N GLY A 125 4.16 5.65 21.86
CA GLY A 125 2.92 5.96 21.13
C GLY A 125 2.93 5.58 19.65
N TRP A 126 3.98 4.89 19.18
CA TRP A 126 4.06 4.34 17.83
C TRP A 126 3.94 2.81 17.85
N VAL A 127 3.33 2.29 16.79
CA VAL A 127 3.20 0.86 16.53
C VAL A 127 3.56 0.57 15.08
N TRP A 128 3.92 -0.68 14.80
CA TRP A 128 4.11 -1.23 13.47
C TRP A 128 2.92 -2.12 13.11
N ASP A 129 2.21 -1.79 12.03
CA ASP A 129 1.29 -2.72 11.39
C ASP A 129 2.05 -3.53 10.35
N MET A 130 2.13 -4.84 10.55
CA MET A 130 2.77 -5.79 9.64
C MET A 130 1.69 -6.48 8.82
N TYR A 131 1.70 -6.25 7.52
CA TYR A 131 0.73 -6.81 6.58
C TYR A 131 1.15 -8.21 6.12
N GLU A 132 0.18 -9.03 5.70
CA GLU A 132 0.47 -10.32 5.04
C GLU A 132 1.14 -10.11 3.67
N TRP A 133 1.86 -11.12 3.20
CA TRP A 133 2.43 -11.14 1.85
C TRP A 133 1.35 -11.01 0.78
N SER A 134 1.56 -10.11 -0.18
CA SER A 134 0.71 -10.00 -1.37
C SER A 134 0.98 -11.13 -2.37
N PRO A 135 0.02 -11.46 -3.25
CA PRO A 135 0.33 -12.14 -4.50
C PRO A 135 1.35 -11.35 -5.33
N ALA A 136 1.99 -12.02 -6.29
CA ALA A 136 2.92 -11.37 -7.22
C ALA A 136 2.24 -10.23 -8.01
N MET A 137 2.69 -9.01 -7.80
CA MET A 137 2.14 -7.81 -8.41
C MET A 137 3.23 -6.81 -8.83
N PRO A 138 2.95 -5.89 -9.75
CA PRO A 138 3.81 -4.75 -10.03
C PRO A 138 3.99 -3.81 -8.82
N ALA A 139 5.16 -3.18 -8.70
CA ALA A 139 5.45 -2.21 -7.63
C ALA A 139 4.48 -1.01 -7.61
N ASN A 140 3.99 -0.58 -8.78
CA ASN A 140 3.07 0.55 -8.89
C ASN A 140 1.66 0.29 -8.30
N LEU A 141 1.33 -0.96 -7.90
CA LEU A 141 0.09 -1.30 -7.21
C LEU A 141 0.23 -1.39 -5.69
N VAL A 142 1.45 -1.26 -5.14
CA VAL A 142 1.66 -1.21 -3.69
C VAL A 142 0.93 0.00 -3.12
N ASN A 143 0.17 -0.19 -2.03
CA ASN A 143 -0.56 0.88 -1.38
C ASN A 143 -0.07 1.11 0.05
N VAL A 144 0.02 2.39 0.43
CA VAL A 144 0.28 2.86 1.78
C VAL A 144 -0.62 4.06 2.02
N VAL A 145 -1.60 3.90 2.92
CA VAL A 145 -2.47 4.99 3.38
C VAL A 145 -2.45 5.04 4.89
N VAL A 146 -2.31 6.23 5.47
CA VAL A 146 -2.35 6.46 6.92
C VAL A 146 -3.28 7.64 7.21
N VAL A 147 -4.38 7.37 7.91
CA VAL A 147 -5.48 8.32 8.16
C VAL A 147 -5.97 8.25 9.61
N ASP A 148 -6.76 9.22 10.05
CA ASP A 148 -7.28 9.35 11.43
C ASP A 148 -8.79 9.65 11.36
N GLY A 149 -9.57 9.14 12.32
CA GLY A 149 -11.02 9.38 12.34
C GLY A 149 -11.80 8.73 11.20
N TYR A 150 -11.28 7.65 10.61
CA TYR A 150 -11.98 6.84 9.62
C TYR A 150 -12.79 5.72 10.29
N SER A 151 -13.88 5.33 9.65
CA SER A 151 -14.69 4.14 9.99
C SER A 151 -15.03 3.41 8.70
N CYS A 152 -15.64 2.23 8.81
CA CYS A 152 -16.12 1.49 7.64
C CYS A 152 -17.60 1.12 7.71
N GLU A 153 -18.18 0.94 6.52
CA GLU A 153 -19.32 0.06 6.29
C GLU A 153 -18.81 -1.21 5.60
N GLU A 154 -19.26 -2.37 6.04
CA GLU A 154 -18.94 -3.68 5.46
C GLU A 154 -20.17 -4.24 4.74
N ALA A 155 -19.96 -4.82 3.56
CA ALA A 155 -21.02 -5.49 2.82
C ALA A 155 -21.46 -6.80 3.50
N ASP A 156 -22.64 -7.30 3.14
CA ASP A 156 -23.08 -8.63 3.61
C ASP A 156 -22.11 -9.72 3.14
N ALA A 157 -21.49 -10.41 4.11
CA ALA A 157 -20.54 -11.50 3.89
C ALA A 157 -21.15 -12.68 3.11
N ALA A 158 -22.48 -12.80 3.04
CA ALA A 158 -23.16 -13.81 2.23
C ALA A 158 -23.00 -13.58 0.72
N ILE A 159 -22.74 -12.34 0.26
CA ILE A 159 -22.59 -12.02 -1.16
C ILE A 159 -21.27 -12.57 -1.72
N VAL A 160 -20.19 -12.41 -0.96
CA VAL A 160 -18.86 -12.92 -1.31
C VAL A 160 -18.26 -13.64 -0.09
N PRO A 161 -18.61 -14.93 0.12
CA PRO A 161 -18.21 -15.67 1.31
C PRO A 161 -16.70 -15.69 1.54
N GLY A 162 -16.29 -15.45 2.78
CA GLY A 162 -14.89 -15.45 3.20
C GLY A 162 -14.09 -14.20 2.78
N LYS A 163 -14.72 -13.20 2.17
CA LYS A 163 -14.08 -11.94 1.76
C LYS A 163 -14.69 -10.76 2.52
N LYS A 164 -13.84 -9.90 3.08
CA LYS A 164 -14.29 -8.63 3.69
C LYS A 164 -14.31 -7.53 2.64
N ILE A 165 -15.48 -7.04 2.30
CA ILE A 165 -15.64 -5.95 1.33
C ILE A 165 -16.08 -4.71 2.10
N GLN A 166 -15.18 -3.74 2.21
CA GLN A 166 -15.34 -2.61 3.13
C GLN A 166 -15.18 -1.28 2.39
N VAL A 167 -16.00 -0.30 2.76
CA VAL A 167 -15.85 1.09 2.34
C VAL A 167 -15.42 1.90 3.54
N TRP A 168 -14.25 2.52 3.43
CA TRP A 168 -13.62 3.31 4.48
C TRP A 168 -13.70 4.79 4.14
N ALA A 169 -14.22 5.58 5.08
CA ALA A 169 -14.37 7.03 4.91
C ALA A 169 -14.31 7.74 6.28
N PRO A 170 -14.18 9.08 6.29
CA PRO A 170 -14.33 9.86 7.52
C PRO A 170 -15.61 9.48 8.29
N LYS A 171 -15.46 9.27 9.60
CA LYS A 171 -16.50 8.69 10.45
C LYS A 171 -17.90 9.33 10.28
N PRO A 172 -18.06 10.66 10.16
CA PRO A 172 -19.40 11.25 9.99
C PRO A 172 -20.12 10.89 8.70
N LEU A 173 -19.41 10.54 7.62
CA LEU A 173 -20.05 10.03 6.39
C LEU A 173 -20.56 8.60 6.59
N ILE A 174 -19.79 7.79 7.30
CA ILE A 174 -20.15 6.41 7.65
C ILE A 174 -21.33 6.39 8.64
N ASP A 175 -21.31 7.25 9.65
CA ASP A 175 -22.41 7.38 10.62
C ASP A 175 -23.73 7.82 9.93
N GLN A 176 -23.64 8.52 8.79
CA GLN A 176 -24.77 8.88 7.92
C GLN A 176 -25.14 7.81 6.88
N LYS A 177 -24.52 6.62 6.96
CA LYS A 177 -24.76 5.48 6.04
C LYS A 177 -24.39 5.74 4.58
N ALA A 178 -23.52 6.72 4.30
CA ALA A 178 -23.08 7.03 2.94
C ALA A 178 -22.28 5.88 2.28
N GLY A 179 -21.66 5.00 3.08
CA GLY A 179 -20.88 3.86 2.58
C GLY A 179 -21.68 2.60 2.23
N VAL A 180 -22.95 2.49 2.68
CA VAL A 180 -23.72 1.24 2.58
C VAL A 180 -23.96 0.83 1.13
N TYR A 181 -24.41 1.78 0.31
CA TYR A 181 -24.66 1.52 -1.11
C TYR A 181 -23.37 1.11 -1.82
N ALA A 182 -22.26 1.82 -1.57
CA ALA A 182 -20.98 1.53 -2.18
C ALA A 182 -20.46 0.14 -1.80
N ALA A 183 -20.50 -0.23 -0.51
CA ALA A 183 -20.03 -1.54 -0.05
C ALA A 183 -20.83 -2.68 -0.68
N MET A 184 -22.17 -2.57 -0.68
CA MET A 184 -23.06 -3.54 -1.29
C MET A 184 -22.85 -3.66 -2.80
N LEU A 185 -22.73 -2.54 -3.52
CA LEU A 185 -22.47 -2.53 -4.95
C LEU A 185 -21.13 -3.19 -5.27
N THR A 186 -20.05 -2.84 -4.55
CA THR A 186 -18.72 -3.44 -4.73
C THR A 186 -18.76 -4.96 -4.54
N ALA A 187 -19.46 -5.46 -3.50
CA ALA A 187 -19.60 -6.90 -3.28
C ALA A 187 -20.33 -7.61 -4.43
N HIS A 188 -21.43 -7.03 -4.93
CA HIS A 188 -22.15 -7.59 -6.08
C HIS A 188 -21.32 -7.54 -7.36
N MET A 189 -20.52 -6.49 -7.58
CA MET A 189 -19.61 -6.40 -8.72
C MET A 189 -18.51 -7.46 -8.66
N ILE A 190 -17.92 -7.69 -7.48
CA ILE A 190 -16.95 -8.79 -7.29
C ILE A 190 -17.62 -10.13 -7.60
N LYS A 191 -18.81 -10.40 -7.04
CA LYS A 191 -19.54 -11.62 -7.35
C LYS A 191 -19.76 -11.78 -8.85
N TYR A 192 -20.27 -10.75 -9.51
CA TYR A 192 -20.51 -10.75 -10.95
C TYR A 192 -19.24 -11.06 -11.75
N PHE A 193 -18.12 -10.40 -11.47
CA PHE A 193 -16.88 -10.61 -12.21
C PHE A 193 -16.26 -11.99 -11.95
N GLN A 194 -16.38 -12.53 -10.74
CA GLN A 194 -15.95 -13.90 -10.47
C GLN A 194 -16.74 -14.91 -11.30
N ASP A 195 -18.06 -14.74 -11.35
CA ASP A 195 -18.96 -15.61 -12.13
C ASP A 195 -18.71 -15.42 -13.65
N TYR A 196 -18.48 -14.19 -14.11
CA TYR A 196 -18.26 -13.86 -15.52
C TYR A 196 -16.92 -14.34 -16.06
N PHE A 197 -15.84 -14.16 -15.31
CA PHE A 197 -14.48 -14.56 -15.71
C PHE A 197 -14.16 -16.02 -15.33
N ASP A 198 -15.05 -16.70 -14.61
CA ASP A 198 -14.80 -18.02 -14.00
C ASP A 198 -13.48 -18.04 -13.20
N PHE A 199 -13.24 -16.97 -12.45
CA PHE A 199 -12.01 -16.77 -11.71
C PHE A 199 -12.26 -16.09 -10.35
N PRO A 200 -11.92 -16.73 -9.22
CA PRO A 200 -12.22 -16.18 -7.91
C PRO A 200 -11.36 -14.96 -7.57
N TYR A 201 -11.91 -14.06 -6.75
CA TYR A 201 -11.16 -12.97 -6.16
C TYR A 201 -10.16 -13.53 -5.14
N VAL A 202 -8.87 -13.28 -5.37
CA VAL A 202 -7.79 -13.99 -4.64
C VAL A 202 -7.56 -13.47 -3.22
N LEU A 203 -7.62 -12.15 -2.99
CA LEU A 203 -7.34 -11.56 -1.68
C LEU A 203 -8.47 -11.79 -0.69
N SER A 204 -8.19 -11.82 0.61
CA SER A 204 -9.22 -12.02 1.65
C SER A 204 -10.08 -10.78 1.92
N LYS A 205 -9.69 -9.62 1.38
CA LYS A 205 -10.37 -8.35 1.60
C LYS A 205 -10.23 -7.43 0.40
N LEU A 206 -11.18 -6.50 0.27
CA LEU A 206 -11.08 -5.32 -0.58
C LEU A 206 -11.52 -4.10 0.25
N ASP A 207 -10.59 -3.18 0.45
CA ASP A 207 -10.89 -1.89 1.05
C ASP A 207 -11.06 -0.84 -0.05
N SER A 208 -12.21 -0.18 -0.05
CA SER A 208 -12.49 1.01 -0.87
C SER A 208 -12.34 2.25 0.00
N LEU A 209 -11.22 2.97 -0.15
CA LEU A 209 -10.81 4.08 0.70
C LEU A 209 -11.13 5.42 0.05
N LEU A 210 -11.91 6.24 0.75
CA LEU A 210 -12.14 7.61 0.36
C LEU A 210 -10.98 8.50 0.83
N VAL A 211 -10.24 9.11 -0.09
CA VAL A 211 -9.03 9.90 0.18
C VAL A 211 -9.21 11.31 -0.36
N TRP A 212 -8.80 12.33 0.41
CA TRP A 212 -9.11 13.74 0.09
C TRP A 212 -8.32 14.30 -1.09
N GLN A 213 -7.10 13.83 -1.30
CA GLN A 213 -6.24 14.29 -2.39
C GLN A 213 -5.65 13.09 -3.09
N THR A 214 -6.06 12.88 -4.33
CA THR A 214 -5.51 11.87 -5.25
C THR A 214 -5.15 12.56 -6.58
N ASP A 215 -4.30 11.94 -7.39
CA ASP A 215 -3.92 12.45 -8.72
C ASP A 215 -4.99 12.17 -9.80
N GLY A 216 -6.04 11.42 -9.45
CA GLY A 216 -7.17 11.08 -10.31
C GLY A 216 -8.42 10.70 -9.50
N PRO A 217 -9.52 10.30 -10.16
CA PRO A 217 -10.78 10.00 -9.47
C PRO A 217 -10.70 8.73 -8.61
N ALA A 218 -9.89 7.76 -9.01
CA ALA A 218 -9.63 6.53 -8.27
C ALA A 218 -8.29 5.91 -8.68
N MET A 219 -7.74 5.04 -7.84
CA MET A 219 -6.60 4.18 -8.16
C MET A 219 -6.89 2.74 -7.71
N GLU A 220 -6.77 1.79 -8.63
CA GLU A 220 -7.05 0.36 -8.48
C GLU A 220 -6.00 -0.44 -7.68
N HIS A 221 -5.42 0.12 -6.61
CA HIS A 221 -4.46 -0.62 -5.77
C HIS A 221 -5.06 -1.99 -5.38
N TRP A 222 -4.33 -3.07 -5.61
CA TRP A 222 -4.90 -4.41 -5.47
C TRP A 222 -5.29 -4.69 -4.01
N GLY A 223 -6.59 -4.84 -3.74
CA GLY A 223 -7.11 -5.06 -2.37
C GLY A 223 -7.32 -3.79 -1.55
N SER A 224 -7.04 -2.60 -2.10
CA SER A 224 -7.11 -1.34 -1.36
C SER A 224 -7.36 -0.12 -2.27
N ILE A 225 -8.45 -0.14 -3.05
CA ILE A 225 -8.77 0.90 -4.03
C ILE A 225 -8.95 2.26 -3.34
N THR A 226 -8.32 3.31 -3.87
CA THR A 226 -8.48 4.68 -3.37
C THR A 226 -9.40 5.47 -4.29
N TYR A 227 -10.22 6.37 -3.72
CA TYR A 227 -11.16 7.23 -4.43
C TYR A 227 -10.97 8.67 -3.97
N GLY A 228 -10.82 9.60 -4.91
CA GLY A 228 -10.66 11.02 -4.63
C GLY A 228 -11.97 11.70 -4.23
N LEU A 229 -11.95 12.52 -3.19
CA LEU A 229 -12.96 13.57 -2.99
C LEU A 229 -12.51 14.80 -3.77
N GLY A 230 -13.14 15.03 -4.93
CA GLY A 230 -12.84 16.16 -5.82
C GLY A 230 -13.04 17.53 -5.17
#